data_AF-A0A349Q8W9-F1
#
_entry.id   AF-A0A349Q8W9-F1
#
_cell.length_a   1.000
_cell.length_b   1.000
_cell.length_c   1.000
_cell.angle_alpha   90.00
_cell.angle_beta   90.00
_cell.angle_gamma   90.00
#
_symmetry.space_group_name_H-M   'P 1'
#
loop_
_entity.id
_entity.type
_entity.pdbx_description
1 polymer ?
#
loop_
_entity_poly.entity_id
_entity_poly.type
_entity_poly.pdbx_seq_one_letter_code
_entity_poly.pdbx_strand_id
1 'polypeptide(L)' 'MKRFQEALIEQRKLNRLTQREVAKRLGISQPSYIRYENGKAEPS' A
#
# COMPACT_ATOMS: atom_id res chain seq x y z
N MET A 1 16.76 8.25 -1.42
CA MET A 1 15.75 7.55 -0.59
C MET A 1 14.54 7.26 -1.47
N LYS A 2 13.93 6.07 -1.36
CA LYS A 2 12.67 5.77 -2.05
C LYS A 2 11.52 6.50 -1.36
N ARG A 3 10.51 6.95 -2.13
CA ARG A 3 9.30 7.55 -1.56
C ARG A 3 8.41 6.46 -0.93
N PHE A 4 7.65 6.81 0.10
CA PHE A 4 6.81 5.86 0.85
C PHE A 4 5.89 5.03 -0.07
N GLN A 5 5.21 5.69 -1.02
CA GLN A 5 4.33 5.04 -1.97
C GLN A 5 5.07 4.08 -2.93
N GLU A 6 6.31 4.42 -3.31
CA GLU A 6 7.13 3.58 -4.19
C GLU A 6 7.53 2.29 -3.49
N ALA A 7 7.90 2.38 -2.20
CA ALA A 7 8.23 1.23 -1.38
C ALA A 7 7.03 0.27 -1.17
N LEU A 8 5.83 0.81 -0.95
CA LEU A 8 4.61 0.00 -0.83
C LEU A 8 4.30 -0.77 -2.11
N ILE A 9 4.33 -0.10 -3.26
CA ILE A 9 4.07 -0.73 -4.57
C ILE A 9 5.07 -1.85 -4.83
N GLU A 10 6.35 -1.61 -4.55
CA GLU A 10 7.41 -2.60 -4.73
C GLU A 10 7.19 -3.82 -3.83
N GLN A 11 6.99 -3.62 -2.53
CA GLN A 11 6.77 -4.72 -1.60
C GLN A 11 5.52 -5.54 -1.95
N ARG A 12 4.43 -4.89 -2.33
CA ARG A 12 3.21 -5.59 -2.76
C ARG A 12 3.47 -6.46 -4.00
N LYS A 13 4.17 -5.93 -5.00
CA LYS A 13 4.49 -6.65 -6.24
C LYS A 13 5.47 -7.80 -6.00
N LEU A 14 6.50 -7.61 -5.17
CA LEU A 14 7.44 -8.67 -4.78
C LEU A 14 6.73 -9.86 -4.13
N ASN A 15 5.71 -9.58 -3.32
CA ASN A 15 4.91 -10.61 -2.65
C ASN A 15 3.74 -11.13 -3.51
N ARG A 16 3.60 -10.67 -4.76
CA ARG A 16 2.51 -11.03 -5.68
C ARG A 16 1.10 -10.82 -5.09
N LEU A 17 0.93 -9.75 -4.32
CA LEU A 17 -0.34 -9.42 -3.67
C LEU A 17 -1.12 -8.35 -4.44
N THR A 18 -2.44 -8.43 -4.35
CA THR A 18 -3.36 -7.37 -4.73
C THR A 18 -3.46 -6.32 -3.63
N GLN A 19 -3.86 -5.09 -3.98
CA GLN A 19 -4.08 -4.02 -2.99
C GLN A 19 -5.13 -4.41 -1.93
N ARG A 20 -6.13 -5.22 -2.32
CA ARG A 20 -7.16 -5.74 -1.41
C ARG A 20 -6.58 -6.73 -0.39
N GLU A 21 -5.70 -7.61 -0.81
CA GLU A 21 -5.05 -8.58 0.09
C GLU A 21 -4.12 -7.88 1.07
N VAL A 22 -3.35 -6.87 0.63
CA VAL A 22 -2.50 -6.10 1.54
C VAL A 22 -3.36 -5.32 2.54
N ALA A 23 -4.41 -4.63 2.09
CA ALA A 23 -5.32 -3.92 2.99
C ALA A 23 -5.94 -4.86 4.03
N LYS A 24 -6.37 -6.06 3.63
CA LYS A 24 -6.89 -7.10 4.53
C LYS A 24 -5.84 -7.54 5.57
N ARG A 25 -4.58 -7.77 5.14
CA ARG A 25 -3.47 -8.16 6.03
C ARG A 25 -3.12 -7.06 7.03
N LEU A 26 -3.21 -5.81 6.62
CA LEU A 26 -2.94 -4.63 7.45
C LEU A 26 -4.12 -4.24 8.35
N GLY A 27 -5.29 -4.89 8.21
CA GLY A 27 -6.48 -4.53 8.98
C GLY A 27 -7.06 -3.15 8.62
N ILE A 28 -6.78 -2.64 7.41
CA ILE A 28 -7.27 -1.33 6.93
C ILE A 28 -8.21 -1.48 5.75
N SER A 29 -8.96 -0.44 5.44
CA SER A 29 -9.81 -0.41 4.26
C SER A 29 -8.98 -0.34 2.97
N GLN A 30 -9.41 -1.07 1.92
CA GLN A 30 -8.75 -1.04 0.61
C GLN A 30 -8.58 0.39 0.04
N PRO A 31 -9.56 1.31 0.13
CA PRO A 31 -9.36 2.69 -0.33
C PRO A 31 -8.24 3.43 0.41
N SER A 32 -8.03 3.15 1.70
CA SER A 32 -6.93 3.75 2.46
C SER A 32 -5.57 3.27 1.93
N TYR A 33 -5.43 1.96 1.70
CA TYR A 33 -4.22 1.41 1.10
C TYR A 33 -3.95 1.95 -0.32
N ILE A 34 -5.00 2.13 -1.13
CA ILE A 34 -4.90 2.75 -2.47
C ILE A 34 -4.39 4.20 -2.35
N ARG A 35 -4.86 4.97 -1.37
CA ARG A 35 -4.36 6.34 -1.15
C ARG A 35 -2.87 6.35 -0.78
N TYR A 36 -2.41 5.38 -0.01
CA TYR A 36 -0.99 5.22 0.32
C TYR A 36 -0.15 4.93 -0.93
N GLU A 37 -0.54 3.96 -1.76
CA GLU A 37 0.21 3.66 -3.01
C GLU A 37 0.15 4.79 -4.04
N ASN A 38 -0.89 5.63 -4.00
CA ASN A 38 -0.99 6.80 -4.88
C ASN A 38 -0.31 8.06 -4.31
N GLY A 39 0.31 7.98 -3.12
CA GLY A 39 0.92 9.14 -2.45
C GLY A 39 -0.08 10.23 -2.06
N LYS A 40 -1.37 9.88 -1.92
CA LYS A 40 -2.45 10.82 -1.54
C LYS A 40 -2.67 10.90 -0.02
N ALA A 41 -2.11 9.96 0.72
CA ALA A 41 -2.15 9.92 2.18
C ALA A 41 -0.96 9.11 2.70
N GLU A 42 -0.63 9.31 3.97
CA GLU A 42 0.27 8.46 4.74
C GLU A 42 -0.44 8.05 6.05
N PRO A 43 -0.03 6.93 6.68
CA PRO A 43 -0.51 6.58 8.02
C PRO A 43 -0.12 7.66 9.04
N SER A 44 -1.02 7.94 9.98
CA SER A 44 -0.77 8.82 11.13
C SER A 44 -0.10 8.09 12.28
#